data_AF-A0A3S5AVN4-F1
#
_entry.id   AF-A0A3S5AVN4-F1
#
_cell.length_a   1.000
_cell.length_b   1.000
_cell.length_c   1.000
_cell.angle_alpha   90.00
_cell.angle_beta   90.00
_cell.angle_gamma   90.00
#
_symmetry.space_group_name_H-M   'P 1'
#
loop_
_entity.id
_entity.type
_entity.pdbx_description
1 polymer ?
#
loop_
_entity_poly.entity_id
_entity_poly.type
_entity_poly.pdbx_seq_one_letter_code
_entity_poly.pdbx_strand_id
1 'polypeptide(L)'
;MNVRFDYTRDASNAPGVLQPVQDSNAASGVGVQLLTGNNSTPITSGTAVYAGHTIANQTNTITLPLKARYYQTAAKMKGGTIKSIATFTLEYN
;
A
#
# COMPACT_ATOMS: atom_id res chain seq x y z
N MET A 1 -11.38 2.68 -14.99
CA MET A 1 -10.54 3.40 -14.01
C MET A 1 -9.72 2.39 -13.21
N ASN A 2 -8.41 2.55 -13.27
CA ASN A 2 -7.48 1.81 -12.43
C ASN A 2 -6.79 2.77 -11.45
N VAL A 3 -6.30 2.22 -10.36
CA VAL A 3 -5.46 2.94 -9.39
C VAL A 3 -4.16 2.18 -9.26
N ARG A 4 -3.06 2.79 -9.68
CA ARG A 4 -1.72 2.24 -9.47
C ARG A 4 -1.15 2.78 -8.16
N PHE A 5 -0.49 1.93 -7.39
CA PHE A 5 0.21 2.32 -6.17
C PHE A 5 1.70 2.16 -6.35
N ASP A 6 2.46 3.20 -6.05
CA ASP A 6 3.91 3.25 -6.16
C ASP A 6 4.51 3.57 -4.77
N TYR A 7 5.49 2.77 -4.36
CA TYR A 7 6.21 2.92 -3.09
C TYR A 7 7.54 2.16 -3.12
N THR A 8 8.45 2.52 -2.21
CA THR A 8 9.69 1.76 -1.99
C THR A 8 9.38 0.47 -1.25
N ARG A 9 9.68 -0.68 -1.85
CA ARG A 9 9.44 -2.00 -1.25
C ARG A 9 10.39 -2.22 -0.06
N ASP A 10 9.89 -2.85 0.98
CA ASP A 10 10.71 -3.27 2.12
C ASP A 10 11.76 -4.32 1.71
N ALA A 11 12.91 -4.32 2.38
CA ALA A 11 14.04 -5.21 2.08
C ALA A 11 13.72 -6.70 2.27
N SER A 12 12.68 -7.06 3.04
CA SER A 12 12.18 -8.43 3.14
C SER A 12 11.58 -8.97 1.83
N ASN A 13 11.30 -8.10 0.85
CA ASN A 13 10.60 -8.42 -0.41
C ASN A 13 9.21 -9.05 -0.21
N ALA A 14 8.63 -8.94 0.98
CA ALA A 14 7.28 -9.39 1.23
C ALA A 14 6.28 -8.59 0.34
N PRO A 15 5.35 -9.26 -0.35
CA PRO A 15 4.41 -8.58 -1.24
C PRO A 15 3.61 -7.49 -0.52
N GLY A 16 3.46 -6.31 -1.12
CA GLY A 16 2.65 -5.25 -0.51
C GLY A 16 3.31 -4.49 0.64
N VAL A 17 4.54 -4.86 1.05
CA VAL A 17 5.18 -4.26 2.22
C VAL A 17 6.02 -3.05 1.81
N LEU A 18 5.68 -1.91 2.40
CA LEU A 18 6.35 -0.64 2.20
C LEU A 18 7.54 -0.54 3.15
N GLN A 19 8.67 -0.07 2.64
CA GLN A 19 9.81 0.30 3.49
C GLN A 19 9.38 1.44 4.44
N PRO A 20 9.59 1.31 5.76
CA PRO A 20 9.38 2.41 6.68
C PRO A 20 10.35 3.56 6.40
N VAL A 21 9.88 4.79 6.59
CA VAL A 21 10.73 5.97 6.67
C VAL A 21 11.74 5.76 7.80
N GLN A 22 13.03 5.90 7.49
CA GLN A 22 14.10 5.71 8.45
C GLN A 22 14.38 7.04 9.17
N ASP A 23 14.27 7.03 10.50
CA ASP A 23 14.64 8.12 11.39
C ASP A 23 15.22 7.56 12.70
N SER A 24 15.64 8.43 13.63
CA SER A 24 16.28 8.00 14.88
C SER A 24 15.39 7.18 15.81
N ASN A 25 14.06 7.26 15.67
CA ASN A 25 13.08 6.53 16.46
C ASN A 25 12.35 5.46 15.64
N ALA A 26 12.78 5.17 14.42
CA ALA A 26 12.11 4.22 13.55
C ALA A 26 12.16 2.80 14.15
N ALA A 27 11.01 2.11 14.13
CA ALA A 27 10.95 0.70 14.48
C ALA A 27 11.71 -0.13 13.43
N SER A 28 12.24 -1.28 13.84
CA SER A 28 12.90 -2.23 12.93
C SER A 28 12.31 -3.63 13.04
N GLY A 29 12.43 -4.40 11.95
CA GLY A 29 11.83 -5.73 11.83
C GLY A 29 10.32 -5.72 11.57
N VAL A 30 9.75 -4.57 11.21
CA VAL A 30 8.34 -4.41 10.88
C VAL A 30 8.14 -3.33 9.81
N GLY A 31 7.19 -3.58 8.90
CA GLY A 31 6.74 -2.63 7.89
C GLY A 31 5.21 -2.50 7.86
N VAL A 32 4.70 -1.62 7.00
CA VAL A 32 3.27 -1.53 6.70
C VAL A 32 2.99 -2.29 5.41
N GLN A 33 2.04 -3.23 5.46
CA GLN A 33 1.57 -3.93 4.27
C GLN A 33 0.26 -3.31 3.78
N LEU A 34 0.26 -2.89 2.51
CA LEU A 34 -0.90 -2.40 1.80
C LEU A 34 -1.65 -3.56 1.14
N LEU A 35 -2.96 -3.61 1.33
CA LEU A 35 -3.83 -4.69 0.92
C LEU A 35 -5.11 -4.14 0.29
N THR A 36 -5.73 -4.91 -0.60
CA THR A 36 -7.11 -4.67 -1.04
C THR A 36 -8.06 -4.88 0.15
N GLY A 37 -9.11 -4.06 0.23
CA GLY A 37 -10.07 -4.12 1.34
C GLY A 37 -11.00 -5.34 1.30
N ASN A 38 -11.30 -5.84 0.09
CA ASN A 38 -12.28 -6.92 -0.13
C ASN A 38 -11.76 -8.30 0.30
N ASN A 39 -10.54 -8.67 -0.09
CA ASN A 39 -9.98 -10.01 0.13
C ASN A 39 -8.58 -9.99 0.76
N SER A 40 -8.08 -8.82 1.18
CA SER A 40 -6.76 -8.68 1.80
C SER A 40 -5.62 -9.18 0.90
N THR A 41 -5.74 -8.98 -0.42
CA THR A 41 -4.66 -9.30 -1.36
C THR A 41 -3.59 -8.20 -1.29
N PRO A 42 -2.29 -8.52 -1.15
CA PRO A 42 -1.25 -7.50 -1.12
C PRO A 42 -1.19 -6.70 -2.43
N ILE A 43 -1.14 -5.38 -2.32
CA ILE A 43 -1.01 -4.48 -3.48
C ILE A 43 0.47 -4.22 -3.71
N THR A 44 1.07 -4.86 -4.71
CA THR A 44 2.49 -4.70 -5.06
C THR A 44 2.75 -3.36 -5.77
N SER A 45 3.86 -2.71 -5.42
CA SER A 45 4.28 -1.43 -6.04
C SER A 45 4.36 -1.56 -7.56
N GLY A 46 3.78 -0.61 -8.29
CA GLY A 46 3.67 -0.60 -9.75
C GLY A 46 2.47 -1.36 -10.33
N THR A 47 1.68 -2.07 -9.51
CA THR A 47 0.52 -2.83 -10.00
C THR A 47 -0.74 -1.97 -10.00
N ALA A 48 -1.48 -2.04 -11.11
CA ALA A 48 -2.79 -1.41 -11.24
C ALA A 48 -3.88 -2.22 -10.53
N VAL A 49 -4.69 -1.55 -9.71
CA VAL A 49 -5.87 -2.11 -9.06
C VAL A 49 -7.11 -1.57 -9.75
N TYR A 50 -7.96 -2.45 -10.27
CA TYR A 50 -9.23 -2.05 -10.87
C TYR A 50 -10.14 -1.44 -9.80
N ALA A 51 -10.56 -0.19 -10.01
CA ALA A 51 -11.42 0.53 -9.08
C ALA A 51 -12.87 0.68 -9.59
N GLY A 52 -13.09 0.54 -10.90
CA GLY A 52 -14.41 0.66 -11.51
C GLY A 52 -14.37 1.34 -12.87
N HIS A 53 -15.53 1.75 -13.36
CA HIS A 53 -15.67 2.54 -14.58
C HIS A 53 -16.49 3.80 -14.29
N THR A 54 -16.31 4.81 -15.15
CA THR A 54 -17.09 6.04 -15.10
C THR A 54 -18.09 6.05 -16.25
N ILE A 55 -19.30 6.52 -16.00
CA ILE A 55 -20.33 6.76 -17.01
C ILE A 55 -20.26 8.22 -17.44
N ALA A 56 -20.16 8.47 -18.75
CA ALA A 56 -20.09 9.82 -19.30
C ALA A 56 -21.33 10.66 -18.92
N ASN A 57 -21.12 11.96 -18.68
CA ASN A 57 -22.16 12.93 -18.34
C ASN A 57 -22.95 12.61 -17.06
N GLN A 58 -22.37 11.83 -16.14
CA GLN A 58 -22.95 11.54 -14.83
C GLN A 58 -21.93 11.81 -13.71
N THR A 59 -22.44 12.11 -12.51
CA THR A 59 -21.62 12.12 -11.31
C THR A 59 -21.29 10.67 -10.94
N ASN A 60 -20.00 10.33 -10.97
CA ASN A 60 -19.52 8.99 -10.62
C ASN A 60 -18.82 9.05 -9.26
N THR A 61 -19.26 8.20 -8.32
CA THR A 61 -18.53 7.94 -7.08
C THR A 61 -17.89 6.56 -7.19
N ILE A 62 -16.56 6.51 -7.16
CA ILE A 62 -15.81 5.26 -7.15
C ILE A 62 -15.20 5.05 -5.76
N THR A 63 -15.52 3.92 -5.14
CA THR A 63 -14.98 3.52 -3.84
C THR A 63 -14.04 2.34 -4.03
N LEU A 64 -12.75 2.55 -3.74
CA LEU A 64 -11.76 1.48 -3.67
C LEU A 64 -11.43 1.19 -2.20
N PRO A 65 -11.97 0.12 -1.59
CA PRO A 65 -11.66 -0.21 -0.21
C PRO A 65 -10.22 -0.72 -0.11
N LEU A 66 -9.48 -0.21 0.87
CA LEU A 66 -8.09 -0.57 1.14
C LEU A 66 -7.92 -0.97 2.62
N LYS A 67 -6.90 -1.76 2.89
CA LYS A 67 -6.48 -2.15 4.24
C LYS A 67 -4.98 -1.92 4.39
N ALA A 68 -4.58 -1.53 5.59
CA ALA A 68 -3.18 -1.49 6.00
C ALA A 68 -3.02 -2.32 7.28
N ARG A 69 -1.92 -3.08 7.37
CA ARG A 69 -1.56 -3.79 8.60
C ARG A 69 -0.06 -3.74 8.84
N TYR A 70 0.36 -3.90 10.09
CA TYR A 70 1.76 -4.17 10.39
C TYR A 70 2.14 -5.57 9.87
N TYR A 71 3.36 -5.69 9.36
CA TYR A 71 3.93 -6.94 8.86
C TYR A 71 5.34 -7.11 9.41
N GLN A 72 5.61 -8.24 10.04
CA GLN A 72 6.95 -8.53 10.57
C GLN A 72 7.91 -8.85 9.42
N THR A 73 8.98 -8.08 9.29
CA THR A 73 9.97 -8.20 8.20
C THR A 73 11.27 -8.88 8.65
N ALA A 74 11.48 -9.02 9.98
CA ALA A 74 12.63 -9.75 10.54
C ALA A 74 12.27 -10.43 11.86
N ALA A 75 13.02 -11.49 12.21
CA ALA A 75 12.81 -12.23 13.47
C ALA A 75 13.04 -11.35 14.72
N LYS A 76 14.01 -10.44 14.67
CA LYS A 76 14.27 -9.47 15.74
C LYS A 76 13.55 -8.16 15.43
N MET A 77 12.70 -7.72 16.35
CA MET A 77 12.01 -6.44 16.27
C MET A 77 12.53 -5.47 17.31
N LYS A 78 12.61 -4.19 16.95
CA LYS A 78 12.88 -3.08 17.88
C LYS A 78 11.69 -2.13 17.85
N GLY A 79 11.22 -1.74 19.03
CA GLY A 79 10.17 -0.73 19.18
C GLY A 79 10.60 0.64 18.64
N GLY A 80 9.61 1.41 18.19
CA GLY A 80 9.81 2.73 17.58
C GLY A 80 8.55 3.18 16.83
N THR A 81 8.67 4.30 16.13
CA THR A 81 7.63 4.83 15.24
C THR A 81 7.68 4.13 13.88
N ILE A 82 6.52 3.86 13.28
CA ILE A 82 6.41 3.36 11.91
C ILE A 82 5.66 4.40 11.08
N LYS A 83 6.29 4.80 9.98
CA LYS A 83 5.70 5.67 8.97
C LYS A 83 6.04 5.09 7.61
N SER A 84 5.05 4.92 6.74
CA SER A 84 5.26 4.45 5.37
C SER A 84 4.52 5.37 4.40
N ILE A 85 5.08 5.56 3.21
CA ILE A 85 4.54 6.46 2.20
C ILE A 85 4.30 5.65 0.92
N ALA A 86 3.11 5.80 0.35
CA ALA A 86 2.79 5.34 -0.99
C ALA A 86 2.13 6.48 -1.77
N THR A 87 2.42 6.54 -3.06
CA THR A 87 1.77 7.41 -4.02
C THR A 87 0.75 6.59 -4.80
N PHE A 88 -0.44 7.15 -5.03
CA PHE A 88 -1.42 6.53 -5.91
C PHE A 88 -1.61 7.38 -7.17
N THR A 89 -1.80 6.72 -8.31
CA THR A 89 -2.08 7.34 -9.61
C THR A 89 -3.41 6.81 -10.13
N LEU A 90 -4.31 7.71 -10.50
CA LEU A 90 -5.58 7.38 -11.14
C LEU A 90 -5.39 7.31 -12.65
N GLU A 91 -5.72 6.17 -13.24
CA GLU A 91 -5.64 5.93 -14.68
C GLU A 91 -7.05 5.84 -15.25
N TYR A 92 -7.39 6.83 -16.09
CA TYR A 92 -8.66 6.91 -16.83
C TYR A 92 -8.44 6.30 -18.21
N ASN A 93 -9.20 5.24 -18.51
CA ASN A 93 -9.21 4.54 -19.79
C ASN A 93 -10.58 4.69 -20.42
#